data_AF-A0A839V7H6-F1
#
_entry.id   AF-A0A839V7H6-F1
#
_cell.length_a   1.000
_cell.length_b   1.000
_cell.length_c   1.000
_cell.angle_alpha   90.00
_cell.angle_beta   90.00
_cell.angle_gamma   90.00
#
_symmetry.space_group_name_H-M   'P 1'
#
loop_
_entity.id
_entity.type
_entity.pdbx_description
1 polymer ?
#
loop_
_entity_poly.entity_id
_entity_poly.type
_entity_poly.pdbx_seq_one_letter_code
_entity_poly.pdbx_strand_id
1 'polypeptide(L)'
;MSTEEKESTSIARLRKLAALAAALAKNETAQDLWAAHHAAEFGPMPGTMLYADFGHQWLEGLVVKGERTGKGWDLNGPFQVLTEDGVLRTVDGWMTIDLFVQAGAVEDEDLRPNVP
;
A
#
# COMPACT_ATOMS: atom_id res chain seq x y z
N MET A 1 11.38 19.39 -15.05
CA MET A 1 11.42 17.95 -14.72
C MET A 1 11.68 17.18 -16.00
N SER A 2 12.92 16.74 -16.17
CA SER A 2 13.36 16.00 -17.36
C SER A 2 12.93 14.53 -17.28
N THR A 3 12.85 13.85 -18.42
CA THR A 3 12.45 12.43 -18.54
C THR A 3 13.29 11.50 -17.64
N GLU A 4 14.57 11.81 -17.45
CA GLU A 4 15.49 11.08 -16.56
C GLU A 4 15.10 11.14 -15.06
N GLU A 5 14.54 12.25 -14.57
CA GLU A 5 14.08 12.34 -13.17
C GLU A 5 12.84 11.47 -12.92
N LYS A 6 11.96 11.35 -13.93
CA LYS A 6 10.75 10.53 -13.85
C LYS A 6 11.08 9.03 -13.86
N GLU A 7 12.06 8.62 -14.66
CA GLU A 7 12.51 7.22 -14.72
C GLU A 7 13.25 6.81 -13.44
N SER A 8 14.12 7.68 -12.91
CA SER A 8 14.83 7.44 -11.65
C SER A 8 13.86 7.24 -10.47
N THR A 9 12.82 8.07 -10.40
CA THR A 9 11.78 7.98 -9.36
C THR A 9 10.96 6.69 -9.48
N SER A 10 10.64 6.27 -10.70
CA SER A 10 9.90 5.04 -10.96
C SER A 10 10.67 3.78 -10.53
N ILE A 11 11.98 3.73 -10.83
CA ILE A 11 12.84 2.60 -10.45
C ILE A 11 12.99 2.52 -8.92
N ALA A 12 13.20 3.66 -8.24
CA ALA A 12 13.29 3.70 -6.79
C ALA A 12 12.01 3.17 -6.13
N ARG A 13 10.84 3.56 -6.64
CA ARG A 13 9.54 3.10 -6.15
C ARG A 13 9.34 1.59 -6.35
N LEU A 14 9.69 1.05 -7.52
CA LEU A 14 9.57 -0.39 -7.79
C LEU A 14 10.46 -1.23 -6.85
N ARG A 15 11.68 -0.77 -6.57
CA ARG A 15 12.56 -1.43 -5.59
C ARG A 15 11.96 -1.43 -4.19
N LYS A 16 11.36 -0.31 -3.79
CA LYS A 16 10.68 -0.16 -2.50
C LYS A 16 9.52 -1.15 -2.36
N LEU A 17 8.67 -1.23 -3.38
CA LEU A 17 7.56 -2.18 -3.43
C LEU A 17 8.04 -3.63 -3.35
N ALA A 18 9.12 -3.97 -4.06
CA ALA A 18 9.70 -5.31 -3.99
C ALA A 18 10.24 -5.64 -2.58
N ALA A 19 10.88 -4.67 -1.92
CA ALA A 19 11.36 -4.84 -0.55
C ALA A 19 10.22 -5.04 0.45
N LEU A 20 9.16 -4.24 0.33
CA LEU A 20 7.95 -4.36 1.15
C LEU A 20 7.21 -5.68 0.90
N ALA A 21 7.12 -6.11 -0.35
CA ALA A 21 6.56 -7.40 -0.72
C ALA A 21 7.36 -8.56 -0.10
N ALA A 22 8.69 -8.47 -0.11
CA ALA A 22 9.57 -9.45 0.52
C ALA A 22 9.44 -9.45 2.05
N ALA A 23 9.24 -8.27 2.66
CA ALA A 23 8.97 -8.15 4.09
C ALA A 23 7.63 -8.81 4.45
N LEU A 24 6.59 -8.58 3.66
CA LEU A 24 5.27 -9.18 3.87
C LEU A 24 5.33 -10.70 3.77
N ALA A 25 5.99 -11.23 2.75
CA ALA A 25 6.14 -12.68 2.55
C ALA A 25 6.81 -13.39 3.75
N LYS A 26 7.55 -12.65 4.59
CA LYS A 26 8.23 -13.17 5.79
C LYS A 26 7.49 -12.86 7.10
N ASN A 27 6.43 -12.05 7.06
CA ASN A 27 5.69 -11.63 8.25
C ASN A 27 4.28 -12.25 8.23
N GLU A 28 4.14 -13.40 8.89
CA GLU A 28 2.86 -14.14 8.96
C GLU A 28 1.74 -13.31 9.56
N THR A 29 2.01 -12.55 10.63
CA THR A 29 1.00 -11.67 11.25
C THR A 29 0.49 -10.61 10.27
N ALA A 30 1.38 -10.00 9.49
CA ALA A 30 1.00 -9.01 8.48
C ALA A 30 0.18 -9.65 7.34
N GLN A 31 0.52 -10.87 6.93
CA GLN A 31 -0.26 -11.64 5.97
C GLN A 31 -1.66 -11.97 6.50
N ASP A 32 -1.77 -12.42 7.75
CA ASP A 32 -3.04 -12.75 8.40
C ASP A 32 -3.95 -11.51 8.51
N LEU A 33 -3.39 -10.37 8.88
CA LEU A 33 -4.13 -9.11 8.97
C LEU A 33 -4.67 -8.69 7.60
N TRP A 34 -3.85 -8.78 6.56
CA TRP A 34 -4.28 -8.48 5.19
C TRP A 34 -5.37 -9.45 4.73
N ALA A 35 -5.15 -10.75 4.94
CA ALA A 35 -6.09 -11.81 4.57
C ALA A 35 -7.45 -11.64 5.25
N ALA A 36 -7.45 -11.28 6.54
CA ALA A 36 -8.66 -11.13 7.34
C ALA A 36 -9.49 -9.89 6.99
N HIS A 37 -8.84 -8.81 6.56
CA HIS A 37 -9.50 -7.51 6.41
C HIS A 37 -9.70 -7.05 4.97
N HIS A 38 -8.83 -7.46 4.03
CA HIS A 38 -8.70 -6.78 2.74
C HIS A 38 -8.55 -7.72 1.55
N ALA A 39 -8.04 -8.94 1.74
CA ALA A 39 -7.68 -9.79 0.61
C ALA A 39 -8.87 -10.22 -0.27
N ALA A 40 -10.07 -10.32 0.31
CA ALA A 40 -11.29 -10.64 -0.45
C ALA A 40 -11.70 -9.52 -1.43
N GLU A 41 -11.38 -8.26 -1.12
CA GLU A 41 -11.75 -7.10 -1.93
C GLU A 41 -10.61 -6.66 -2.87
N PHE A 42 -9.36 -6.77 -2.41
CA PHE A 42 -8.19 -6.22 -3.12
C PHE A 42 -7.20 -7.27 -3.62
N GLY A 43 -7.46 -8.55 -3.38
CA GLY A 43 -6.59 -9.65 -3.75
C GLY A 43 -5.53 -9.98 -2.68
N PRO A 44 -4.72 -11.01 -2.92
CA PRO A 44 -3.87 -11.63 -1.88
C PRO A 44 -2.70 -10.74 -1.42
N MET A 45 -2.43 -9.62 -2.09
CA MET A 45 -1.27 -8.78 -1.85
C MET A 45 -1.67 -7.31 -1.64
N PRO A 46 -1.19 -6.64 -0.58
CA PRO A 46 -1.36 -5.21 -0.41
C PRO A 46 -0.59 -4.45 -1.49
N GLY A 47 -1.33 -3.70 -2.32
CA GLY A 47 -0.76 -2.78 -3.31
C GLY A 47 -0.68 -1.33 -2.84
N THR A 48 -1.13 -1.02 -1.61
CA THR A 48 -1.16 0.37 -1.11
C THR A 48 0.03 0.66 -0.22
N MET A 49 0.83 1.65 -0.61
CA MET A 49 1.87 2.24 0.20
C MET A 49 1.37 3.48 0.94
N LEU A 50 1.73 3.57 2.22
CA LEU A 50 1.53 4.74 3.07
C LEU A 50 2.83 5.53 3.18
N TYR A 51 2.70 6.86 3.14
CA TYR A 51 3.71 7.82 3.56
C TYR A 51 3.14 8.70 4.67
N ALA A 52 3.68 8.56 5.88
CA ALA A 52 3.22 9.32 7.05
C ALA A 52 4.38 10.06 7.72
N ASP A 53 4.12 11.27 8.22
CA ASP A 53 5.06 11.98 9.09
C ASP A 53 4.73 11.64 10.53
N PHE A 54 5.57 10.79 11.11
CA PHE A 54 5.45 10.31 12.46
C PHE A 54 6.35 11.15 13.37
N GLY A 55 5.97 12.40 13.61
CA GLY A 55 6.61 13.29 14.58
C GLY A 55 8.11 13.45 14.36
N HIS A 56 8.51 13.84 13.13
CA HIS A 56 9.89 14.03 12.65
C HIS A 56 10.54 12.80 11.99
N GLN A 57 9.83 11.68 11.87
CA GLN A 57 10.30 10.52 11.11
C GLN A 57 9.30 10.19 10.00
N TRP A 58 9.80 10.11 8.77
CA TRP A 58 9.01 9.61 7.65
C TRP A 58 8.85 8.11 7.78
N LEU A 59 7.60 7.67 7.84
CA LEU A 59 7.24 6.27 7.83
C LEU A 59 6.72 5.89 6.45
N GLU A 60 7.34 4.87 5.87
CA GLU A 60 6.96 4.30 4.59
C GLU A 60 6.69 2.80 4.74
N GLY A 61 5.52 2.33 4.28
CA GLY A 61 5.21 0.92 4.35
C GLY A 61 3.91 0.51 3.68
N LEU A 62 3.57 -0.78 3.74
CA LEU A 62 2.33 -1.32 3.19
C LEU A 62 1.22 -1.27 4.22
N VAL A 63 0.06 -0.74 3.84
CA VAL A 63 -1.14 -0.81 4.69
C VAL A 63 -1.65 -2.25 4.69
N VAL A 64 -1.57 -2.91 5.84
CA VAL A 64 -2.07 -4.28 6.03
C VAL A 64 -3.39 -4.33 6.81
N LYS A 65 -3.75 -3.23 7.48
CA LYS A 65 -5.04 -3.05 8.15
C LYS A 65 -5.42 -1.57 8.23
N GLY A 66 -6.71 -1.29 8.18
CA GLY A 66 -7.32 0.04 8.23
C GLY A 66 -8.75 -0.02 7.74
N GLU A 67 -9.48 1.09 7.86
CA GLU A 67 -10.79 1.24 7.24
C GLU A 67 -10.63 1.90 5.87
N ARG A 68 -11.36 1.41 4.85
CA ARG A 68 -11.42 2.05 3.54
C ARG A 68 -12.81 2.61 3.32
N THR A 69 -12.86 3.89 2.98
CA THR A 69 -14.07 4.57 2.53
C THR A 69 -14.13 4.54 1.00
N GLY A 70 -15.29 4.84 0.41
CA GLY A 70 -15.43 4.96 -1.05
C GLY A 70 -14.51 6.01 -1.72
N LYS A 71 -13.76 6.79 -0.93
CA LYS A 71 -12.79 7.79 -1.40
C LYS A 71 -11.32 7.41 -1.15
N GLY A 72 -11.05 6.24 -0.56
CA GLY A 72 -9.71 5.82 -0.13
C GLY A 72 -9.69 5.39 1.34
N TRP A 73 -8.50 5.16 1.89
CA TRP A 73 -8.36 4.79 3.30
C TRP A 73 -8.84 5.92 4.23
N ASP A 74 -9.46 5.56 5.35
CA ASP A 74 -9.92 6.52 6.35
C ASP A 74 -8.73 7.11 7.12
N LEU A 75 -8.34 8.32 6.73
CA LEU A 75 -7.27 9.08 7.35
C LEU A 75 -7.60 9.61 8.76
N ASN A 76 -8.76 9.28 9.35
CA ASN A 76 -9.06 9.65 10.74
C ASN A 76 -8.88 8.46 11.69
N GLY A 77 -8.95 7.24 11.16
CA GLY A 77 -8.78 6.00 11.92
C GLY A 77 -7.32 5.53 11.97
N PRO A 78 -7.02 4.54 12.83
CA PRO A 78 -5.71 3.94 12.88
C PRO A 78 -5.48 2.96 11.72
N PHE A 79 -4.26 2.98 11.18
CA PHE A 79 -3.73 2.02 10.22
C PHE A 79 -2.73 1.09 10.89
N GLN A 80 -2.61 -0.13 10.38
CA GLN A 80 -1.40 -0.92 10.59
C GLN A 80 -0.62 -1.02 9.30
N VAL A 81 0.67 -0.72 9.43
CA VAL A 81 1.60 -0.55 8.33
C VAL A 81 2.77 -1.48 8.55
N LEU A 82 3.10 -2.27 7.53
CA LEU A 82 4.31 -3.06 7.50
C LEU A 82 5.43 -2.27 6.83
N THR A 83 6.51 -2.02 7.57
CA THR A 83 7.72 -1.35 7.05
C THR A 83 8.69 -2.36 6.41
N GLU A 84 9.67 -1.86 5.66
CA GLU A 84 10.65 -2.69 4.93
C GLU A 84 11.53 -3.57 5.83
N ASP A 85 11.75 -3.13 7.06
CA ASP A 85 12.46 -3.89 8.09
C ASP A 85 11.60 -5.03 8.69
N GLY A 86 10.35 -5.19 8.21
CA GLY A 86 9.43 -6.23 8.63
C GLY A 86 8.67 -5.90 9.92
N VAL A 87 8.75 -4.66 10.41
CA VAL A 87 8.06 -4.23 11.63
C VAL A 87 6.63 -3.79 11.30
N LEU A 88 5.67 -4.23 12.13
CA LEU A 88 4.31 -3.70 12.09
C LEU A 88 4.22 -2.47 12.99
N ARG A 89 3.70 -1.38 12.44
CA ARG A 89 3.46 -0.14 13.18
C ARG A 89 2.02 0.29 13.07
N THR A 90 1.47 0.77 14.17
CA THR A 90 0.19 1.46 14.18
C THR A 90 0.43 2.93 13.93
N VAL A 91 -0.27 3.49 12.94
CA VAL A 91 -0.20 4.91 12.58
C VAL A 91 -1.59 5.48 12.73
N ASP A 92 -1.72 6.58 13.46
CA ASP A 92 -2.98 7.32 13.48
C ASP A 92 -3.12 8.08 12.16
N GLY A 93 -4.25 7.90 11.47
CA GLY A 93 -4.42 8.41 10.11
C GLY A 93 -4.20 9.92 9.98
N TRP A 94 -4.47 10.69 11.02
CA TRP A 94 -4.30 12.15 11.01
C TRP A 94 -2.82 12.59 10.94
N MET A 95 -1.88 11.67 11.18
CA MET A 95 -0.44 11.86 10.96
C MET A 95 0.01 11.47 9.53
N THR A 96 -0.91 11.02 8.69
CA THR A 96 -0.61 10.59 7.32
C THR A 96 -0.57 11.79 6.38
N ILE A 97 0.45 11.84 5.53
CA ILE A 97 0.60 12.90 4.53
C ILE A 97 0.11 12.43 3.17
N ASP A 98 0.42 11.18 2.79
CA ASP A 98 0.06 10.67 1.47
C ASP A 98 -0.17 9.16 1.45
N LEU A 99 -1.04 8.74 0.55
CA LEU A 99 -1.44 7.36 0.33
C LEU A 99 -1.44 7.05 -1.15
N PHE A 100 -0.56 6.14 -1.56
CA PHE A 100 -0.49 5.70 -2.95
C PHE A 100 -0.98 4.26 -3.06
N VAL A 101 -2.12 4.09 -3.74
CA VAL A 101 -2.56 2.77 -4.19
C VAL A 101 -1.86 2.49 -5.51
N GLN A 102 -0.95 1.51 -5.54
CA GLN A 102 -0.59 0.92 -6.82
C GLN A 102 -1.75 0.01 -7.22
N ALA A 103 -2.45 0.37 -8.28
CA ALA A 103 -3.36 -0.55 -8.94
C ALA A 103 -2.51 -1.69 -9.51
N GLY A 104 -2.36 -2.76 -8.73
CA GLY A 104 -2.00 -4.08 -9.24
C GLY A 104 -3.24 -4.76 -9.83
N ALA A 105 -4.01 -4.04 -10.63
CA ALA A 105 -4.91 -4.66 -11.58
C ALA A 105 -4.19 -4.53 -12.91
N VAL A 106 -3.87 -5.66 -13.53
CA VAL A 106 -3.90 -5.71 -14.98
C VAL A 106 -5.25 -5.10 -15.33
N GLU A 107 -5.27 -3.90 -15.91
CA GLU A 107 -6.46 -3.44 -16.61
C GLU A 107 -6.64 -4.44 -17.74
N ASP A 108 -7.35 -5.52 -17.45
CA ASP A 108 -7.85 -6.43 -18.45
C ASP A 108 -8.95 -5.67 -19.18
N GLU A 109 -8.50 -4.87 -20.18
CA GLU A 109 -9.36 -4.07 -21.04
C GLU A 109 -10.32 -4.95 -21.88
N ASP A 110 -10.21 -6.29 -21.78
CA ASP A 110 -11.08 -7.27 -22.44
C ASP A 110 -12.34 -7.67 -21.63
N LEU A 111 -12.55 -7.16 -20.41
CA LEU A 111 -13.80 -7.37 -19.65
C LEU A 111 -14.86 -6.30 -19.90
N ARG A 112 -14.90 -5.69 -21.10
CA ARG A 112 -16.12 -5.02 -21.54
C ARG A 112 -17.16 -6.10 -21.83
N PRO A 113 -18.32 -6.14 -21.13
CA PRO A 113 -19.40 -7.02 -21.56
C PRO A 113 -19.76 -6.62 -23.00
N ASN A 114 -19.64 -7.58 -23.91
CA ASN A 114 -20.15 -7.45 -25.26
C ASN A 114 -21.67 -7.34 -25.13
N VAL A 115 -22.18 -6.11 -25.07
CA VAL A 115 -23.61 -5.86 -25.08
C VAL A 115 -24.07 -6.08 -26.52
N PRO A 116 -25.03 -7.00 -26.76
CA PRO A 116 -25.53 -7.31 -28.10
C PRO A 116 -26.28 -6.13 -28.74
#